data_AF-A0A7X2D4V1-F1
#
_entry.id   AF-A0A7X2D4V1-F1
#
_cell.length_a   1.000
_cell.length_b   1.000
_cell.length_c   1.000
_cell.angle_alpha   90.00
_cell.angle_beta   90.00
_cell.angle_gamma   90.00
#
_symmetry.space_group_name_H-M   'P 1'
#
loop_
_entity.id
_entity.type
_entity.pdbx_description
1 polymer ?
#
loop_
_entity_poly.entity_id
_entity_poly.type
_entity_poly.pdbx_seq_one_letter_code
_entity_poly.pdbx_strand_id
1 'polypeptide(L)'
;MSFMVFCSVLVCENKFKERRCSMKPSEEKALELFDKAMETESEGIEVYEEAAAKAQDVKAREIFQMLAEAERRHLSIIEITKEDVRHTYSSHAWKGDFISEIGKEIEAIGRQYIPKSTDEIVSASALDAINMGIKVEQDSIDFYSDAKTKVADPGVANLFNILLLSERAHLLLFELNKSYITYPRRA
;
A
#
# COMPACT_ATOMS: atom_id res chain seq x y z
N MET A 1 60.75 13.90 29.68
CA MET A 1 60.45 12.57 29.11
C MET A 1 58.94 12.38 29.26
N SER A 2 58.11 12.78 28.29
CA SER A 2 57.82 12.19 26.97
C SER A 2 56.79 11.05 27.02
N PHE A 3 55.83 11.10 26.08
CA PHE A 3 54.72 10.17 25.76
C PHE A 3 53.53 10.19 26.75
N MET A 4 52.23 10.21 26.37
CA MET A 4 51.49 9.97 25.13
C MET A 4 50.04 10.46 25.40
N VAL A 5 49.48 11.44 24.67
CA VAL A 5 48.53 11.32 23.54
C VAL A 5 47.27 10.46 23.80
N PHE A 6 46.12 11.17 23.86
CA PHE A 6 44.76 10.82 23.44
C PHE A 6 44.34 9.34 23.33
N CYS A 7 43.34 8.94 24.12
CA CYS A 7 42.38 7.92 23.69
C CYS A 7 41.08 8.02 24.49
N SER A 8 39.94 8.27 23.82
CA SER A 8 38.59 7.83 24.26
C SER A 8 37.46 8.22 23.28
N VAL A 9 37.75 8.87 22.15
CA VAL A 9 36.74 9.09 21.09
C VAL A 9 36.39 7.77 20.35
N LEU A 10 37.15 6.69 20.55
CA LEU A 10 36.98 5.42 19.83
C LEU A 10 35.93 4.44 20.42
N VAL A 11 35.21 4.79 21.48
CA VAL A 11 34.22 3.88 22.10
C VAL A 11 32.82 4.02 21.48
N CYS A 12 32.53 5.12 20.75
CA CYS A 12 31.21 5.34 20.15
C CYS A 12 31.04 4.72 18.74
N GLU A 13 32.09 4.52 17.96
CA GLU A 13 31.95 3.95 16.60
C GLU A 13 31.74 2.43 16.60
N ASN A 14 32.11 1.73 17.69
CA ASN A 14 32.09 0.27 17.72
C ASN A 14 30.71 -0.33 18.03
N LYS A 15 29.78 0.44 18.62
CA LYS A 15 28.39 -0.02 18.88
C LYS A 15 27.52 -0.09 17.62
N PHE A 16 27.98 0.47 16.50
CA PHE A 16 27.27 0.39 15.22
C PHE A 16 27.72 -0.81 14.38
N LYS A 17 28.96 -1.27 14.57
CA LYS A 17 29.55 -2.40 13.81
C LYS A 17 29.17 -3.76 14.39
N GLU A 18 28.97 -3.87 15.71
CA GLU A 18 28.59 -5.11 16.40
C GLU A 18 27.10 -5.47 16.31
N ARG A 19 26.21 -4.54 15.95
CA ARG A 19 24.78 -4.83 15.71
C ARG A 19 24.48 -5.43 14.34
N ARG A 20 25.51 -5.69 13.52
CA ARG A 20 25.41 -6.55 12.33
C ARG A 20 25.57 -8.02 12.73
N CYS A 21 25.00 -8.40 13.86
CA CYS A 21 24.98 -9.77 14.37
C CYS A 21 23.75 -10.46 13.76
N SER A 22 23.93 -10.98 12.55
CA SER A 22 23.08 -11.94 11.82
C SER A 22 21.55 -11.79 12.00
N MET A 23 20.93 -10.94 11.17
CA MET A 23 19.49 -11.09 10.86
C MET A 23 19.23 -12.51 10.36
N LYS A 24 18.10 -13.10 10.74
CA LYS A 24 17.72 -14.41 10.21
C LYS A 24 17.32 -14.27 8.74
N PRO A 25 17.54 -15.30 7.90
CA PRO A 25 17.10 -15.26 6.49
C PRO A 25 15.61 -14.95 6.32
N SER A 26 14.77 -15.36 7.28
CA SER A 26 13.33 -15.04 7.28
C SER A 26 13.03 -13.57 7.51
N GLU A 27 13.89 -12.85 8.23
CA GLU A 27 13.77 -11.42 8.53
C GLU A 27 14.26 -10.61 7.32
N GLU A 28 15.35 -11.03 6.69
CA GLU A 28 15.87 -10.41 5.45
C GLU A 28 14.85 -10.52 4.32
N LYS A 29 14.25 -11.70 4.14
CA LYS A 29 13.17 -11.91 3.19
C LYS A 29 11.94 -11.03 3.47
N ALA A 30 11.62 -10.77 4.74
CA ALA A 30 10.51 -9.88 5.08
C ALA A 30 10.82 -8.42 4.68
N LEU A 31 12.07 -7.97 4.87
CA LEU A 31 12.49 -6.64 4.42
C LEU A 31 12.42 -6.49 2.90
N GLU A 32 12.87 -7.50 2.14
CA GLU A 32 12.76 -7.52 0.68
C GLU A 32 11.30 -7.44 0.21
N LEU A 33 10.39 -8.15 0.88
CA LEU A 33 8.96 -8.08 0.59
C LEU A 33 8.37 -6.71 0.93
N PHE A 34 8.84 -6.05 1.99
CA PHE A 34 8.45 -4.67 2.27
C PHE A 34 8.98 -3.70 1.22
N ASP A 35 10.21 -3.84 0.74
CA ASP A 35 10.73 -3.05 -0.38
C ASP A 35 9.83 -3.18 -1.61
N LYS A 36 9.43 -4.42 -1.95
CA LYS A 36 8.53 -4.65 -3.08
C LYS A 36 7.13 -4.09 -2.85
N ALA A 37 6.60 -4.20 -1.64
CA ALA A 37 5.30 -3.61 -1.29
C ALA A 37 5.31 -2.09 -1.45
N MET A 38 6.36 -1.42 -0.97
CA MET A 38 6.52 0.03 -1.14
C MET A 38 6.61 0.45 -2.61
N GLU A 39 7.28 -0.34 -3.46
CA GLU A 39 7.32 -0.12 -4.91
C GLU A 39 5.93 -0.26 -5.53
N THR A 40 5.19 -1.32 -5.18
CA THR A 40 3.81 -1.54 -5.63
C THR A 40 2.90 -0.36 -5.28
N GLU A 41 2.94 0.12 -4.04
CA GLU A 41 2.14 1.29 -3.63
C GLU A 41 2.57 2.57 -4.36
N SER A 42 3.87 2.77 -4.55
CA SER A 42 4.38 3.95 -5.26
C SER A 42 3.94 3.98 -6.72
N GLU A 43 3.99 2.83 -7.41
CA GLU A 43 3.47 2.69 -8.78
C GLU A 43 1.96 2.99 -8.86
N GLY A 44 1.18 2.49 -7.89
CA GLY A 44 -0.25 2.79 -7.79
C GLY A 44 -0.53 4.28 -7.61
N ILE A 45 0.19 4.96 -6.71
CA ILE A 45 0.09 6.41 -6.48
C ILE A 45 0.33 7.16 -7.80
N GLU A 46 1.42 6.86 -8.50
CA GLU A 46 1.77 7.53 -9.75
C GLU A 46 0.68 7.37 -10.82
N VAL A 47 0.19 6.14 -11.00
CA VAL A 47 -0.88 5.84 -11.95
C VAL A 47 -2.15 6.62 -11.61
N TYR A 48 -2.56 6.65 -10.34
CA TYR A 48 -3.79 7.32 -9.92
C TYR A 48 -3.68 8.85 -9.94
N GLU A 49 -2.55 9.42 -9.57
CA GLU A 49 -2.30 10.87 -9.74
C GLU A 49 -2.35 11.27 -11.21
N GLU A 50 -1.73 10.49 -12.10
CA GLU A 50 -1.74 10.75 -13.54
C GLU A 50 -3.16 10.61 -14.12
N ALA A 51 -3.90 9.58 -13.71
CA ALA A 51 -5.29 9.37 -14.14
C ALA A 51 -6.20 10.52 -13.66
N ALA A 52 -6.06 10.96 -12.41
CA ALA A 52 -6.79 12.10 -11.87
C ALA A 52 -6.50 13.40 -12.64
N ALA A 53 -5.24 13.64 -13.00
CA ALA A 53 -4.83 14.82 -13.75
C ALA A 53 -5.39 14.86 -15.18
N LYS A 54 -5.54 13.69 -15.82
CA LYS A 54 -6.06 13.54 -17.19
C LYS A 54 -7.59 13.41 -17.25
N ALA A 55 -8.24 13.11 -16.14
CA ALA A 55 -9.68 12.90 -16.09
C ALA A 55 -10.46 14.19 -16.40
N GLN A 56 -11.30 14.12 -17.45
CA GLN A 56 -12.23 15.18 -17.80
C GLN A 56 -13.50 15.12 -16.94
N ASP A 57 -13.94 13.90 -16.64
CA ASP A 57 -15.08 13.62 -15.77
C ASP A 57 -14.73 13.92 -14.30
N VAL A 58 -15.57 14.70 -13.62
CA VAL A 58 -15.34 15.12 -12.23
C VAL A 58 -15.37 13.92 -11.29
N LYS A 59 -16.30 13.00 -11.48
CA LYS A 59 -16.46 11.83 -10.62
C LYS A 59 -15.30 10.85 -10.79
N ALA A 60 -14.85 10.61 -12.02
CA ALA A 60 -13.68 9.79 -12.29
C ALA A 60 -12.42 10.36 -11.62
N ARG A 61 -12.23 11.69 -11.72
CA ARG A 61 -11.12 12.38 -11.03
C ARG A 61 -11.18 12.22 -9.53
N GLU A 62 -12.35 12.38 -8.92
CA GLU A 62 -12.54 12.18 -7.47
C GLU A 62 -12.21 10.75 -7.03
N ILE A 63 -12.61 9.74 -7.82
CA ILE A 63 -12.27 8.33 -7.56
C ILE A 63 -10.76 8.13 -7.60
N PHE A 64 -10.07 8.62 -8.63
CA PHE A 64 -8.61 8.46 -8.73
C PHE A 64 -7.86 9.21 -7.62
N GLN A 65 -8.32 10.40 -7.22
CA GLN A 65 -7.73 11.12 -6.08
C GLN A 65 -7.90 10.35 -4.77
N MET A 66 -9.09 9.79 -4.53
CA MET A 66 -9.37 8.97 -3.35
C MET A 66 -8.46 7.73 -3.31
N LEU A 67 -8.24 7.07 -4.44
CA LEU A 67 -7.35 5.90 -4.54
C LEU A 67 -5.89 6.28 -4.33
N ALA A 68 -5.40 7.36 -4.95
CA ALA A 68 -4.04 7.85 -4.68
C ALA A 68 -3.83 8.20 -3.20
N GLU A 69 -4.87 8.65 -2.48
CA GLU A 69 -4.80 8.85 -1.03
C GLU A 69 -4.80 7.53 -0.23
N ALA A 70 -5.46 6.48 -0.73
CA ALA A 70 -5.40 5.13 -0.16
C ALA A 70 -3.97 4.58 -0.23
N GLU A 71 -3.37 4.57 -1.41
CA GLU A 71 -2.04 4.00 -1.60
C GLU A 71 -0.97 4.75 -0.80
N ARG A 72 -1.11 6.07 -0.63
CA ARG A 72 -0.24 6.85 0.27
C ARG A 72 -0.36 6.42 1.73
N ARG A 73 -1.56 6.04 2.19
CA ARG A 73 -1.75 5.49 3.54
C ARG A 73 -1.11 4.13 3.64
N HIS A 74 -1.30 3.26 2.65
CA HIS A 74 -0.70 1.93 2.62
C HIS A 74 0.83 2.01 2.67
N LEU A 75 1.42 2.84 1.81
CA LEU A 75 2.86 3.11 1.80
C LEU A 75 3.38 3.54 3.17
N SER A 76 2.72 4.52 3.82
CA SER A 76 3.06 4.98 5.16
C SER A 76 3.02 3.86 6.21
N ILE A 77 1.99 3.00 6.16
CA ILE A 77 1.84 1.85 7.06
C ILE A 77 2.99 0.86 6.85
N ILE A 78 3.35 0.59 5.61
CA ILE A 78 4.45 -0.30 5.24
C ILE A 78 5.79 0.26 5.75
N GLU A 79 6.05 1.55 5.54
CA GLU A 79 7.28 2.23 6.00
C GLU A 79 7.44 2.14 7.52
N ILE A 80 6.39 2.49 8.26
CA ILE A 80 6.37 2.41 9.73
C ILE A 80 6.64 0.97 10.18
N THR A 81 5.94 0.01 9.59
CA THR A 81 6.07 -1.40 9.94
C THR A 81 7.47 -1.93 9.65
N LYS A 82 8.04 -1.58 8.49
CA LYS A 82 9.37 -2.02 8.09
C LYS A 82 10.42 -1.50 9.06
N GLU A 83 10.32 -0.24 9.48
CA GLU A 83 11.24 0.35 10.45
C GLU A 83 11.13 -0.32 11.83
N ASP A 84 9.90 -0.58 12.27
CA ASP A 84 9.62 -1.31 13.51
C ASP A 84 10.24 -2.71 13.50
N VAL A 85 10.09 -3.45 12.39
CA VAL A 85 10.70 -4.76 12.14
C VAL A 85 12.23 -4.69 12.16
N ARG A 86 12.84 -3.63 11.62
CA ARG A 86 14.31 -3.43 11.68
C ARG A 86 14.83 -3.21 13.10
N HIS A 87 14.00 -2.66 13.99
CA HIS A 87 14.42 -2.26 15.33
C HIS A 87 14.05 -3.23 16.46
N THR A 88 12.97 -4.00 16.34
CA THR A 88 12.41 -4.74 17.48
C THR A 88 11.92 -6.15 17.10
N TYR A 89 12.80 -7.09 16.74
CA TYR A 89 12.38 -8.50 16.57
C TYR A 89 12.09 -9.27 17.88
N SER A 90 11.98 -8.58 19.02
CA SER A 90 11.58 -9.16 20.30
C SER A 90 10.19 -8.67 20.71
N SER A 91 9.20 -9.54 20.51
CA SER A 91 7.78 -9.41 20.88
C SER A 91 7.08 -8.13 20.39
N HIS A 92 6.62 -8.16 19.14
CA HIS A 92 5.84 -7.06 18.57
C HIS A 92 4.38 -7.10 19.05
N ALA A 93 4.00 -6.08 19.83
CA ALA A 93 2.62 -5.62 19.93
C ALA A 93 2.51 -4.41 19.00
N TRP A 94 1.81 -4.57 17.88
CA TRP A 94 1.60 -3.54 16.86
C TRP A 94 1.01 -2.29 17.51
N LYS A 95 1.65 -1.14 17.34
CA LYS A 95 1.11 0.16 17.76
C LYS A 95 0.37 0.78 16.58
N GLY A 96 -0.94 0.97 16.71
CA GLY A 96 -1.78 1.60 15.68
C GLY A 96 -3.09 0.82 15.46
N ASP A 97 -4.14 1.52 15.03
CA ASP A 97 -5.41 0.91 14.63
C ASP A 97 -5.55 0.93 13.11
N PHE A 98 -4.56 0.32 12.43
CA PHE A 98 -4.52 0.24 10.96
C PHE A 98 -5.73 -0.50 10.39
N ILE A 99 -6.30 -1.43 11.16
CA ILE A 99 -7.56 -2.09 10.82
C ILE A 99 -8.69 -1.06 10.72
N SER A 100 -8.76 -0.09 11.63
CA SER A 100 -9.72 1.01 11.53
C SER A 100 -9.44 1.94 10.36
N GLU A 101 -8.18 2.24 10.04
CA GLU A 101 -7.82 3.13 8.92
C GLU A 101 -8.23 2.51 7.57
N ILE A 102 -7.86 1.27 7.32
CA ILE A 102 -8.27 0.50 6.12
C ILE A 102 -9.78 0.24 6.14
N GLY A 103 -10.37 0.01 7.33
CA GLY A 103 -11.82 -0.11 7.46
C GLY A 103 -12.59 1.13 7.01
N LYS A 104 -12.10 2.33 7.35
CA LYS A 104 -12.70 3.61 6.91
C LYS A 104 -12.59 3.81 5.40
N GLU A 105 -11.50 3.33 4.80
CA GLU A 105 -11.28 3.35 3.36
C GLU A 105 -12.28 2.45 2.63
N ILE A 106 -12.40 1.19 3.04
CA ILE A 106 -13.39 0.25 2.51
C ILE A 106 -14.82 0.83 2.65
N GLU A 107 -15.12 1.48 3.78
CA GLU A 107 -16.40 2.16 3.96
C GLU A 107 -16.58 3.35 3.00
N ALA A 108 -15.53 4.13 2.76
CA ALA A 108 -15.55 5.24 1.81
C ALA A 108 -15.79 4.78 0.37
N ILE A 109 -15.13 3.70 -0.04
CA ILE A 109 -15.35 3.02 -1.32
C ILE A 109 -16.81 2.58 -1.43
N GLY A 110 -17.35 1.96 -0.38
CA GLY A 110 -18.77 1.56 -0.32
C GLY A 110 -19.74 2.73 -0.49
N ARG A 111 -19.40 3.94 0.00
CA ARG A 111 -20.21 5.15 -0.16
C ARG A 111 -20.11 5.78 -1.55
N GLN A 112 -18.99 5.61 -2.25
CA GLN A 112 -18.87 6.04 -3.66
C GLN A 112 -19.81 5.24 -4.58
N TYR A 113 -20.10 3.99 -4.21
CA TYR A 113 -21.15 3.19 -4.84
C TYR A 113 -22.54 3.50 -4.25
N ILE A 114 -23.08 4.66 -4.60
CA ILE A 114 -24.52 4.94 -4.52
C ILE A 114 -25.02 5.15 -5.96
N PRO A 115 -25.96 4.33 -6.47
CA PRO A 115 -26.49 4.50 -7.81
C PRO A 115 -27.28 5.80 -7.87
N LYS A 116 -26.62 6.91 -8.19
CA LYS A 116 -27.28 8.13 -8.62
C LYS A 116 -27.55 7.98 -10.12
N SER A 117 -28.84 7.98 -10.44
CA SER A 117 -29.41 8.03 -11.78
C SER A 117 -29.06 9.34 -12.47
N THR A 118 -27.82 9.47 -12.93
CA THR A 118 -27.46 10.54 -13.86
C THR A 118 -27.20 9.91 -15.21
N ASP A 119 -27.99 10.33 -16.21
CA ASP A 119 -27.87 9.96 -17.62
C ASP A 119 -26.59 10.52 -18.26
N GLU A 120 -25.46 10.41 -17.56
CA GLU A 120 -24.19 10.99 -17.96
C GLU A 120 -23.42 9.97 -18.81
N ILE A 121 -23.19 10.33 -20.06
CA ILE A 121 -22.44 9.52 -21.01
C ILE A 121 -20.98 9.48 -20.54
N VAL A 122 -20.57 8.33 -19.98
CA VAL A 122 -19.18 8.12 -19.58
C VAL A 122 -18.32 7.96 -20.84
N SER A 123 -17.28 8.78 -20.95
CA SER A 123 -16.41 8.85 -22.14
C SER A 123 -15.46 7.65 -22.27
N ALA A 124 -14.98 7.36 -23.48
CA ALA A 124 -14.04 6.26 -23.74
C ALA A 124 -12.75 6.36 -22.90
N SER A 125 -12.29 7.58 -22.59
CA SER A 125 -11.11 7.80 -21.74
C SER A 125 -11.33 7.37 -20.28
N ALA A 126 -12.57 7.43 -19.77
CA ALA A 126 -12.88 6.91 -18.44
C ALA A 126 -12.83 5.38 -18.40
N LEU A 127 -13.21 4.70 -19.47
CA LEU A 127 -13.11 3.23 -19.56
C LEU A 127 -11.65 2.77 -19.59
N ASP A 128 -10.78 3.46 -20.32
CA ASP A 128 -9.35 3.17 -20.35
C ASP A 128 -8.70 3.35 -18.96
N ALA A 129 -9.03 4.43 -18.27
CA ALA A 129 -8.52 4.69 -16.93
C ALA A 129 -9.02 3.65 -15.90
N ILE A 130 -10.28 3.21 -16.02
CA ILE A 130 -10.83 2.11 -15.20
C ILE A 130 -10.12 0.79 -15.48
N ASN A 131 -9.84 0.47 -16.75
CA ASN A 131 -9.11 -0.74 -17.10
C ASN A 131 -7.67 -0.72 -16.57
N MET A 132 -7.03 0.46 -16.55
CA MET A 132 -5.73 0.63 -15.92
C MET A 132 -5.81 0.37 -14.42
N GLY A 133 -6.79 0.96 -13.73
CA GLY A 133 -7.04 0.71 -12.31
C GLY A 133 -7.21 -0.79 -12.01
N ILE A 134 -8.08 -1.49 -12.75
CA ILE A 134 -8.24 -2.96 -12.62
C ILE A 134 -6.90 -3.70 -12.71
N LYS A 135 -6.02 -3.29 -13.62
CA LYS A 135 -4.71 -3.93 -13.77
C LYS A 135 -3.83 -3.68 -12.55
N VAL A 136 -3.73 -2.43 -12.09
CA VAL A 136 -2.98 -2.07 -10.88
C VAL A 136 -3.46 -2.90 -9.69
N GLU A 137 -4.77 -2.94 -9.46
CA GLU A 137 -5.35 -3.69 -8.34
C GLU A 137 -5.09 -5.19 -8.45
N GLN A 138 -5.19 -5.77 -9.65
CA GLN A 138 -4.92 -7.19 -9.84
C GLN A 138 -3.45 -7.53 -9.57
N ASP A 139 -2.52 -6.70 -10.01
CA ASP A 139 -1.09 -6.87 -9.77
C ASP A 139 -0.77 -6.79 -8.26
N SER A 140 -1.37 -5.82 -7.55
CA SER A 140 -1.24 -5.69 -6.08
C SER A 140 -1.87 -6.87 -5.33
N ILE A 141 -3.04 -7.35 -5.75
CA ILE A 141 -3.71 -8.53 -5.19
C ILE A 141 -2.82 -9.77 -5.33
N ASP A 142 -2.25 -9.99 -6.52
CA ASP A 142 -1.39 -11.14 -6.79
C ASP A 142 -0.13 -11.08 -5.92
N PHE A 143 0.48 -9.91 -5.79
CA PHE A 143 1.62 -9.67 -4.92
C PHE A 143 1.28 -9.96 -3.45
N TYR A 144 0.25 -9.33 -2.87
CA TYR A 144 -0.07 -9.51 -1.46
C TYR A 144 -0.58 -10.91 -1.11
N SER A 145 -1.27 -11.57 -2.05
CA SER A 145 -1.70 -12.96 -1.90
C SER A 145 -0.52 -13.92 -1.74
N ASP A 146 0.58 -13.68 -2.46
CA ASP A 146 1.81 -14.45 -2.38
C ASP A 146 2.69 -14.04 -1.19
N ALA A 147 2.91 -12.74 -1.00
CA ALA A 147 3.78 -12.18 0.03
C ALA A 147 3.38 -12.61 1.45
N LYS A 148 2.08 -12.63 1.77
CA LYS A 148 1.58 -13.06 3.10
C LYS A 148 1.92 -14.50 3.46
N THR A 149 2.15 -15.36 2.45
CA THR A 149 2.53 -16.77 2.65
C THR A 149 4.03 -16.97 2.82
N LYS A 150 4.83 -15.96 2.46
CA LYS A 150 6.29 -16.03 2.36
C LYS A 150 7.02 -15.47 3.58
N VAL A 151 6.30 -14.81 4.49
CA VAL A 151 6.81 -14.25 5.73
C VAL A 151 6.55 -15.17 6.92
N ALA A 152 7.48 -15.20 7.88
CA ALA A 152 7.37 -16.04 9.08
C ALA A 152 6.68 -15.33 10.24
N ASP A 153 6.76 -13.99 10.29
CA ASP A 153 6.13 -13.19 11.34
C ASP A 153 4.61 -13.10 11.11
N PRO A 154 3.77 -13.56 12.06
CA PRO A 154 2.31 -13.53 11.89
C PRO A 154 1.74 -12.13 11.78
N GLY A 155 2.38 -11.13 12.39
CA GLY A 155 1.97 -9.74 12.28
C GLY A 155 2.19 -9.20 10.87
N VAL A 156 3.37 -9.47 10.28
CA VAL A 156 3.67 -9.09 8.90
C VAL A 156 2.74 -9.81 7.92
N ALA A 157 2.47 -11.10 8.14
CA ALA A 157 1.49 -11.85 7.35
C ALA A 157 0.09 -11.22 7.44
N ASN A 158 -0.31 -10.77 8.64
CA ASN A 158 -1.59 -10.12 8.86
C ASN A 158 -1.67 -8.74 8.18
N LEU A 159 -0.59 -7.94 8.21
CA LEU A 159 -0.53 -6.67 7.48
C LEU A 159 -0.75 -6.90 5.97
N PHE A 160 0.00 -7.80 5.35
CA PHE A 160 -0.18 -8.12 3.93
C PHE A 160 -1.59 -8.66 3.64
N ASN A 161 -2.20 -9.38 4.57
CA ASN A 161 -3.58 -9.81 4.41
C ASN A 161 -4.60 -8.66 4.51
N ILE A 162 -4.33 -7.61 5.31
CA ILE A 162 -5.18 -6.42 5.37
C ILE A 162 -5.07 -5.61 4.07
N LEU A 163 -3.85 -5.37 3.58
CA LEU A 163 -3.61 -4.68 2.30
C LEU A 163 -4.30 -5.43 1.15
N LEU A 164 -4.14 -6.76 1.08
CA LEU A 164 -4.88 -7.61 0.14
C LEU A 164 -6.41 -7.40 0.18
N LEU A 165 -7.00 -7.16 1.35
CA LEU A 165 -8.44 -6.91 1.46
C LEU A 165 -8.81 -5.52 0.95
N SER A 166 -7.94 -4.52 1.14
CA SER A 166 -8.12 -3.19 0.56
C SER A 166 -8.09 -3.24 -0.97
N GLU A 167 -7.09 -3.87 -1.57
CA GLU A 167 -6.99 -3.95 -3.04
C GLU A 167 -8.16 -4.69 -3.68
N ARG A 168 -8.72 -5.68 -2.98
CA ARG A 168 -9.96 -6.33 -3.42
C ARG A 168 -11.16 -5.40 -3.40
N ALA A 169 -11.22 -4.47 -2.44
CA ALA A 169 -12.27 -3.46 -2.39
C ALA A 169 -12.08 -2.42 -3.50
N HIS A 170 -10.84 -2.01 -3.78
CA HIS A 170 -10.50 -1.14 -4.92
C HIS A 170 -10.87 -1.80 -6.26
N LEU A 171 -10.49 -3.06 -6.47
CA LEU A 171 -10.85 -3.83 -7.66
C LEU A 171 -12.38 -3.88 -7.85
N LEU A 172 -13.11 -4.18 -6.78
CA LEU A 172 -14.57 -4.22 -6.81
C LEU A 172 -15.17 -2.87 -7.21
N LEU A 173 -14.60 -1.75 -6.73
CA LEU A 173 -15.03 -0.41 -7.14
C LEU A 173 -14.89 -0.24 -8.65
N PHE A 174 -13.75 -0.62 -9.23
CA PHE A 174 -13.54 -0.51 -10.66
C PHE A 174 -14.44 -1.44 -11.48
N GLU A 175 -14.62 -2.69 -11.05
CA GLU A 175 -15.51 -3.65 -11.72
C GLU A 175 -16.97 -3.16 -11.75
N LEU A 176 -17.45 -2.63 -10.62
CA LEU A 176 -18.79 -2.06 -10.53
C LEU A 176 -18.95 -0.86 -11.46
N ASN A 177 -18.00 0.08 -11.46
CA ASN A 177 -18.02 1.22 -12.36
C ASN A 177 -17.95 0.80 -13.84
N LYS A 178 -17.10 -0.18 -14.19
CA LYS A 178 -17.01 -0.75 -15.54
C LYS A 178 -18.32 -1.39 -15.98
N SER A 179 -18.97 -2.16 -15.11
CA SER A 179 -20.25 -2.82 -15.40
C SER A 179 -21.35 -1.79 -15.70
N TYR A 180 -21.38 -0.69 -14.96
CA TYR A 180 -22.34 0.40 -15.16
C TYR A 180 -22.15 1.11 -16.51
N ILE A 181 -20.89 1.37 -16.90
CA ILE A 181 -20.55 2.02 -18.17
C ILE A 181 -20.90 1.12 -19.36
N THR A 182 -20.59 -0.17 -19.26
CA THR A 182 -20.78 -1.13 -20.37
C THR A 182 -22.23 -1.58 -20.52
N TYR A 183 -22.99 -1.64 -19.43
CA TYR A 183 -24.39 -2.06 -19.40
C TYR A 183 -25.24 -1.07 -18.59
N PRO A 184 -25.47 0.15 -19.10
CA PRO A 184 -26.32 1.11 -18.41
C PRO A 184 -27.72 0.52 -18.26
N ARG A 185 -28.25 0.47 -17.03
CA ARG A 185 -29.63 0.03 -16.82
C ARG A 185 -30.55 1.00 -17.57
N ARG A 186 -31.27 0.49 -18.56
CA ARG A 186 -32.39 1.23 -19.16
C ARG A 186 -33.43 1.45 -18.06
N ALA A 187 -33.75 2.72 -17.80
CA ALA A 187 -34.90 3.12 -16.99
C ALA A 187 -36.21 2.65 -17.64
#